data_AF-A0A498G6X7-F1
#
_entry.id   AF-A0A498G6X7-F1
#
_cell.length_a   1.000
_cell.length_b   1.000
_cell.length_c   1.000
_cell.angle_alpha   90.00
_cell.angle_beta   90.00
_cell.angle_gamma   90.00
#
_symmetry.space_group_name_H-M   'P 1'
#
loop_
_entity.id
_entity.type
_entity.pdbx_description
1 polymer ?
#
loop_
_entity_poly.entity_id
_entity_poly.type
_entity_poly.pdbx_seq_one_letter_code
_entity_poly.pdbx_strand_id
1 'polypeptide(L)'
;MPRIESKVRTLVSKDDGMREAVETVLDQADDGEVRWLDVKGDLTSGQWGRLIEKEILVEGEEGFRLADVEATREGLEPASSTATSGSPSSASTSDSDDESSWSTYDKGAAVVTLGLFVGYSWKPLRDVIGTTMDVALGPLGEMLPFYAVVMILALATGLYSTLLQANLMDMDKMSAYQERMKDIQERRKEAKEAGDDAALDAIQEEQMDAMGDQLGMFKEQFRPMVWIMFLTIPVFLWMYWAIGVGQNATAHVPLDPLVLPLRGQVAWTESVIGPIQAWIVWYFLCSMGFTQIIRKSLNIDISPTTS
;
A
#
# COMPACT_ATOMS: atom_id res chain seq x y z
N MET A 1 0.39 -7.14 29.10
CA MET A 1 -0.91 -7.81 29.31
C MET A 1 -1.72 -8.05 28.02
N PRO A 2 -1.67 -7.25 26.93
CA PRO A 2 -2.36 -7.60 25.66
C PRO A 2 -1.62 -8.63 24.77
N ARG A 3 -0.40 -9.05 25.14
CA ARG A 3 0.41 -10.01 24.36
C ARG A 3 -0.08 -11.45 24.47
N ILE A 4 -0.67 -11.85 25.60
CA ILE A 4 -1.12 -13.24 25.81
C ILE A 4 -2.47 -13.46 25.14
N GLU A 5 -3.41 -12.53 25.29
CA GLU A 5 -4.69 -12.52 24.58
C GLU A 5 -4.50 -12.63 23.06
N SER A 6 -3.65 -11.78 22.47
CA SER A 6 -3.36 -11.80 21.03
C SER A 6 -2.67 -13.10 20.58
N LYS A 7 -1.77 -13.67 21.39
CA LYS A 7 -1.14 -14.97 21.13
C LYS A 7 -2.19 -16.10 21.14
N VAL A 8 -3.06 -16.15 22.14
CA VAL A 8 -4.14 -17.15 22.27
C VAL A 8 -5.12 -17.02 21.11
N ARG A 9 -5.57 -15.80 20.80
CA ARG A 9 -6.48 -15.53 19.66
C ARG A 9 -5.87 -15.95 18.33
N THR A 10 -4.58 -15.68 18.13
CA THR A 10 -3.86 -16.09 16.92
C THR A 10 -3.76 -17.62 16.82
N LEU A 11 -3.45 -18.28 17.94
CA LEU A 11 -3.31 -19.74 18.03
C LEU A 11 -4.63 -20.44 17.70
N VAL A 12 -5.71 -19.95 18.29
CA VAL A 12 -7.08 -20.47 18.14
C VAL A 12 -7.67 -20.16 16.78
N SER A 13 -7.28 -19.04 16.14
CA SER A 13 -7.73 -18.70 14.77
C SER A 13 -7.09 -19.57 13.68
N LYS A 14 -5.94 -20.20 13.98
CA LYS A 14 -5.18 -21.00 13.01
C LYS A 14 -5.49 -22.49 13.09
N ASP A 15 -5.95 -22.97 14.24
CA ASP A 15 -6.17 -24.38 14.51
C ASP A 15 -7.36 -24.51 15.48
N ASP A 16 -8.50 -25.00 14.97
CA ASP A 16 -9.73 -25.16 15.77
C ASP A 16 -9.52 -26.12 16.95
N GLY A 17 -8.62 -27.11 16.83
CA GLY A 17 -8.27 -28.02 17.91
C GLY A 17 -7.46 -27.35 19.02
N MET A 18 -6.85 -26.18 18.77
CA MET A 18 -6.18 -25.40 19.81
C MET A 18 -7.15 -24.60 20.69
N ARG A 19 -8.39 -24.38 20.24
CA ARG A 19 -9.44 -23.77 21.08
C ARG A 19 -9.77 -24.67 22.26
N GLU A 20 -10.16 -25.90 21.94
CA GLU A 20 -10.51 -26.94 22.91
C GLU A 20 -9.33 -27.23 23.85
N ALA A 21 -8.10 -27.21 23.32
CA ALA A 21 -6.90 -27.35 24.13
C ALA A 21 -6.72 -26.25 25.18
N VAL A 22 -6.99 -24.99 24.84
CA VAL A 22 -6.87 -23.85 25.78
C VAL A 22 -8.03 -23.85 26.77
N GLU A 23 -9.24 -24.22 26.35
CA GLU A 23 -10.41 -24.37 27.23
C GLU A 23 -10.19 -25.48 28.27
N THR A 24 -9.71 -26.65 27.87
CA THR A 24 -9.38 -27.76 28.79
C THR A 24 -8.34 -27.35 29.84
N VAL A 25 -7.33 -26.56 29.45
CA VAL A 25 -6.31 -26.07 30.39
C VAL A 25 -6.87 -25.01 31.34
N LEU A 26 -7.81 -24.16 30.88
CA LEU A 26 -8.48 -23.18 31.75
C LEU A 26 -9.42 -23.85 32.76
N ASP A 27 -10.13 -24.90 32.33
CA ASP A 27 -11.10 -25.61 33.18
C ASP A 27 -10.43 -26.48 34.25
N GLN A 28 -9.23 -27.00 33.94
CA GLN A 28 -8.48 -27.89 34.84
C GLN A 28 -7.43 -27.13 35.70
N ALA A 29 -7.33 -25.80 35.55
CA ALA A 29 -6.43 -24.96 36.34
C ALA A 29 -6.97 -24.69 37.75
N ASP A 30 -6.62 -25.54 38.71
CA ASP A 30 -6.86 -25.30 40.13
C ASP A 30 -5.82 -24.31 40.68
N ASP A 31 -6.28 -23.17 41.21
CA ASP A 31 -5.45 -22.08 41.76
C ASP A 31 -4.41 -21.48 40.79
N GLY A 32 -4.63 -21.66 39.48
CA GLY A 32 -3.80 -21.11 38.41
C GLY A 32 -2.66 -22.01 37.92
N GLU A 33 -2.51 -23.23 38.47
CA GLU A 33 -1.54 -24.23 38.01
C GLU A 33 -2.23 -25.48 37.42
N VAL A 34 -1.60 -26.08 36.42
CA VAL A 34 -2.06 -27.28 35.70
C VAL A 34 -0.89 -28.22 35.51
N ARG A 35 -1.07 -29.51 35.81
CA ARG A 35 -0.08 -30.53 35.48
C ARG A 35 -0.51 -31.30 34.24
N TRP A 36 0.47 -31.71 33.45
CA TRP A 36 0.23 -32.53 32.26
C TRP A 36 -0.56 -33.81 32.56
N LEU A 37 -0.38 -34.40 33.75
CA LEU A 37 -1.11 -35.61 34.15
C LEU A 37 -2.62 -35.42 34.25
N ASP A 38 -3.08 -34.18 34.50
CA ASP A 38 -4.48 -33.84 34.71
C ASP A 38 -5.19 -33.56 33.38
N VAL A 39 -4.45 -33.20 32.32
CA VAL A 39 -5.00 -32.84 30.99
C VAL A 39 -4.67 -33.83 29.87
N LYS A 40 -3.74 -34.78 30.08
CA LYS A 40 -3.30 -35.76 29.05
C LYS A 40 -4.40 -36.65 28.44
N GLY A 41 -5.58 -36.70 29.06
CA GLY A 41 -6.73 -37.47 28.56
C GLY A 41 -7.49 -36.73 27.45
N ASP A 42 -7.54 -35.40 27.57
CA ASP A 42 -8.35 -34.51 26.73
C ASP A 42 -7.48 -33.59 25.86
N LEU A 43 -6.16 -33.60 26.08
CA LEU A 43 -5.16 -32.81 25.35
C LEU A 43 -4.06 -33.69 24.78
N THR A 44 -3.63 -33.43 23.53
CA THR A 44 -2.48 -34.12 22.93
C THR A 44 -1.15 -33.50 23.34
N SER A 45 -0.08 -34.30 23.38
CA SER A 45 1.27 -33.82 23.75
C SER A 45 1.82 -32.74 22.81
N GLY A 46 1.40 -32.75 21.54
CA GLY A 46 1.73 -31.72 20.56
C GLY A 46 1.05 -30.39 20.83
N GLN A 47 -0.21 -30.39 21.26
CA GLN A 47 -0.93 -29.16 21.64
C GLN A 47 -0.36 -28.57 22.92
N TRP A 48 -0.06 -29.40 23.92
CA TRP A 48 0.61 -28.98 25.15
C TRP A 48 1.98 -28.33 24.90
N GLY A 49 2.80 -28.93 24.03
CA GLY A 49 4.10 -28.38 23.65
C GLY A 49 3.99 -27.00 22.98
N ARG A 50 2.97 -26.79 22.14
CA ARG A 50 2.72 -25.49 21.49
C ARG A 50 2.29 -24.40 22.47
N LEU A 51 1.53 -24.74 23.52
CA LEU A 51 1.13 -23.79 24.56
C LEU A 51 2.34 -23.31 25.37
N ILE A 52 3.31 -24.19 25.62
CA ILE A 52 4.58 -23.84 26.26
C ILE A 52 5.45 -23.00 25.30
N GLU A 53 5.58 -23.41 24.03
CA GLU A 53 6.39 -22.68 23.03
C GLU A 53 5.90 -21.24 22.83
N LYS A 54 4.58 -21.00 22.90
CA LYS A 54 4.00 -19.67 22.76
C LYS A 54 3.99 -18.86 24.07
N GLU A 55 4.56 -19.41 25.13
CA GLU A 55 4.61 -18.81 26.48
C GLU A 55 3.21 -18.53 27.04
N ILE A 56 2.21 -19.32 26.63
CA ILE A 56 0.86 -19.27 27.20
C ILE A 56 0.86 -20.08 28.51
N LEU A 57 1.61 -21.19 28.52
CA LEU A 57 1.99 -21.92 29.72
C LEU A 57 3.44 -21.59 30.11
N VAL A 58 3.64 -21.24 31.38
CA VAL A 58 4.93 -20.91 31.98
C VAL A 58 5.17 -21.87 33.15
N GLU A 59 6.43 -22.15 33.45
CA GLU A 59 6.81 -23.01 34.58
C GLU A 59 6.28 -22.42 35.91
N GLY A 60 5.56 -23.25 36.67
CA GLY A 60 5.00 -22.96 38.00
C GLY A 60 5.76 -23.70 39.10
N GLU A 61 5.25 -23.66 40.33
CA GLU A 61 5.92 -24.28 41.48
C GLU A 61 5.74 -25.81 41.51
N GLU A 62 4.55 -26.33 41.15
CA GLU A 62 4.27 -27.77 41.12
C GLU A 62 3.91 -28.30 39.71
N GLY A 63 3.87 -27.42 38.71
CA GLY A 63 3.49 -27.75 37.33
C GLY A 63 3.71 -26.61 36.35
N PHE A 64 2.73 -26.37 35.48
CA PHE A 64 2.72 -25.22 34.57
C PHE A 64 1.57 -24.31 34.94
N ARG A 65 1.81 -23.00 34.96
CA ARG A 65 0.77 -21.99 35.18
C ARG A 65 0.48 -21.23 33.91
N LEU A 66 -0.77 -20.79 33.76
CA LEU A 66 -1.11 -19.87 32.70
C LEU A 66 -0.40 -18.53 32.95
N ALA A 67 0.23 -17.99 31.91
CA ALA A 67 0.96 -16.73 32.01
C ALA A 67 0.05 -15.57 32.44
N ASP A 68 -1.21 -15.61 32.00
CA ASP A 68 -2.28 -14.70 32.40
C ASP A 68 -3.64 -15.38 32.13
N VAL A 69 -4.35 -15.76 33.19
CA VAL A 69 -5.62 -16.51 33.09
C VAL A 69 -6.70 -15.64 32.45
N GLU A 70 -6.76 -14.35 32.78
CA GLU A 70 -7.80 -13.45 32.30
C GLU A 70 -7.58 -13.11 30.83
N ALA A 71 -6.35 -12.78 30.44
CA ALA A 71 -6.01 -12.52 29.05
C ALA A 71 -6.18 -13.77 28.16
N THR A 72 -5.99 -14.98 28.71
CA THR A 72 -6.24 -16.22 27.98
C THR A 72 -7.73 -16.45 27.74
N ARG A 73 -8.60 -16.11 28.71
CA ARG A 73 -10.05 -16.16 28.56
C ARG A 73 -10.56 -15.14 27.54
N GLU A 74 -10.06 -13.90 27.59
CA GLU A 74 -10.38 -12.86 26.60
C GLU A 74 -9.93 -13.26 25.18
N GLY A 75 -8.83 -14.02 25.07
CA GLY A 75 -8.33 -14.53 23.79
C GLY A 75 -9.26 -15.54 23.11
N LEU A 76 -10.10 -16.23 23.88
CA LEU A 76 -11.08 -17.21 23.41
C LEU A 76 -12.40 -16.57 22.97
N GLU A 77 -12.74 -15.39 23.49
CA GLU A 77 -13.99 -14.70 23.17
C GLU A 77 -14.00 -14.18 21.72
N PRO A 78 -15.09 -14.39 20.96
CA PRO A 78 -15.24 -13.80 19.64
C PRO A 78 -15.38 -12.28 19.77
N ALA A 79 -14.73 -11.52 18.87
CA ALA A 79 -14.64 -10.04 18.89
C ALA A 79 -15.98 -9.28 18.90
N SER A 80 -17.12 -9.98 18.84
CA SER A 80 -18.48 -9.46 18.87
C SER A 80 -19.12 -9.36 20.25
N SER A 81 -18.51 -9.91 21.31
CA SER A 81 -19.14 -10.02 22.64
C SER A 81 -19.03 -8.78 23.53
N THR A 82 -18.04 -7.91 23.30
CA THR A 82 -17.73 -6.79 24.24
C THR A 82 -18.35 -5.45 23.82
N ALA A 83 -19.45 -5.48 23.07
CA ALA A 83 -20.17 -4.27 22.67
C ALA A 83 -21.40 -4.02 23.56
N THR A 84 -21.19 -3.69 24.84
CA THR A 84 -22.23 -3.00 25.61
C THR A 84 -21.65 -1.99 26.59
N SER A 85 -22.03 -0.73 26.38
CA SER A 85 -21.85 0.45 27.26
C SER A 85 -20.63 1.34 26.99
N GLY A 86 -20.79 2.30 26.08
CA GLY A 86 -19.93 3.50 26.03
C GLY A 86 -19.83 4.13 24.62
N SER A 87 -20.22 5.39 24.50
CA SER A 87 -20.26 6.26 23.31
C SER A 87 -19.09 6.17 22.31
N PRO A 88 -19.30 6.54 21.03
CA PRO A 88 -18.33 6.36 19.95
C PRO A 88 -17.17 7.33 20.13
N SER A 89 -16.04 6.83 20.62
CA SER A 89 -14.77 7.53 20.60
C SER A 89 -13.76 6.66 19.89
N SER A 90 -13.35 7.14 18.72
CA SER A 90 -12.06 6.94 18.07
C SER A 90 -11.34 5.64 18.43
N ALA A 91 -11.46 4.64 17.54
CA ALA A 91 -10.62 3.45 17.56
C ALA A 91 -9.15 3.88 17.47
N SER A 92 -8.48 3.91 18.62
CA SER A 92 -7.03 4.02 18.73
C SER A 92 -6.44 2.66 18.40
N THR A 93 -6.14 2.45 17.13
CA THR A 93 -5.13 1.49 16.68
C THR A 93 -3.81 1.82 17.36
N SER A 94 -3.46 1.08 18.41
CA SER A 94 -2.10 1.06 18.93
C SER A 94 -1.22 0.25 17.96
N ASP A 95 -0.82 0.90 16.87
CA ASP A 95 0.35 0.53 16.06
C ASP A 95 1.56 0.66 16.99
N SER A 96 2.03 -0.44 17.58
CA SER A 96 3.39 -0.54 18.08
C SER A 96 4.25 -1.17 16.99
N ASP A 97 4.47 -0.41 15.92
CA ASP A 97 5.43 -0.73 14.86
C ASP A 97 6.35 0.49 14.68
N ASP A 98 7.42 0.52 15.49
CA ASP A 98 8.64 1.26 15.18
C ASP A 98 9.25 0.67 13.89
N GLU A 99 8.69 1.05 12.73
CA GLU A 99 9.24 0.88 11.35
C GLU A 99 8.24 1.27 10.23
N SER A 100 7.12 1.93 10.55
CA SER A 100 6.19 2.38 9.52
C SER A 100 6.71 3.63 8.82
N SER A 101 7.43 3.46 7.71
CA SER A 101 7.93 4.60 6.92
C SER A 101 6.80 5.53 6.44
N TRP A 102 5.58 5.03 6.26
CA TRP A 102 4.42 5.78 5.81
C TRP A 102 3.74 6.58 6.92
N SER A 103 3.50 7.86 6.67
CA SER A 103 2.68 8.68 7.56
C SER A 103 1.23 8.22 7.55
N THR A 104 0.47 8.58 8.60
CA THR A 104 -0.98 8.33 8.67
C THR A 104 -1.71 8.92 7.46
N TYR A 105 -1.22 10.05 6.93
CA TYR A 105 -1.75 10.68 5.73
C TYR A 105 -1.45 9.86 4.46
N ASP A 106 -0.26 9.26 4.34
CA ASP A 106 0.10 8.39 3.22
C ASP A 106 -0.80 7.15 3.18
N LYS A 107 -1.03 6.53 4.36
CA LYS A 107 -1.96 5.39 4.51
C LYS A 107 -3.39 5.79 4.13
N GLY A 108 -3.85 6.95 4.59
CA GLY A 108 -5.17 7.49 4.25
C GLY A 108 -5.34 7.76 2.76
N ALA A 109 -4.37 8.41 2.13
CA ALA A 109 -4.37 8.67 0.70
C ALA A 109 -4.41 7.37 -0.12
N ALA A 110 -3.67 6.34 0.30
CA ALA A 110 -3.70 5.02 -0.35
C ALA A 110 -5.10 4.39 -0.31
N VAL A 111 -5.76 4.40 0.85
CA VAL A 111 -7.11 3.86 1.02
C VAL A 111 -8.12 4.62 0.16
N VAL A 112 -8.06 5.96 0.16
CA VAL A 112 -8.95 6.77 -0.68
C VAL A 112 -8.70 6.50 -2.16
N THR A 113 -7.43 6.42 -2.59
CA THR A 113 -7.05 6.12 -3.98
C THR A 113 -7.62 4.79 -4.44
N LEU A 114 -7.53 3.74 -3.62
CA LEU A 114 -8.13 2.44 -3.90
C LEU A 114 -9.66 2.53 -3.98
N GLY A 115 -10.28 3.29 -3.07
CA GLY A 115 -11.72 3.57 -3.10
C GLY A 115 -12.16 4.28 -4.38
N LEU A 116 -11.40 5.28 -4.84
CA LEU A 116 -11.63 5.99 -6.10
C LEU A 116 -11.50 5.04 -7.31
N PHE A 117 -10.56 4.09 -7.26
CA PHE A 117 -10.36 3.11 -8.32
C PHE A 117 -11.52 2.13 -8.43
N VAL A 118 -12.04 1.62 -7.30
CA VAL A 118 -13.26 0.80 -7.27
C VAL A 118 -14.46 1.64 -7.71
N GLY A 119 -14.50 2.87 -7.23
CA GLY A 119 -15.47 3.89 -7.53
C GLY A 119 -15.52 4.31 -9.00
N TYR A 120 -14.44 4.07 -9.77
CA TYR A 120 -14.44 4.24 -11.21
C TYR A 120 -15.58 3.43 -11.82
N SER A 121 -15.93 2.22 -11.37
CA SER A 121 -17.01 1.48 -12.03
C SER A 121 -18.42 1.96 -11.65
N TRP A 122 -18.55 2.88 -10.70
CA TRP A 122 -19.82 3.26 -10.09
C TRP A 122 -20.28 4.66 -10.52
N LYS A 123 -21.34 4.73 -11.33
CA LYS A 123 -21.86 5.98 -11.90
C LYS A 123 -22.15 7.08 -10.86
N PRO A 124 -22.81 6.81 -9.71
CA PRO A 124 -23.08 7.85 -8.72
C PRO A 124 -21.81 8.50 -8.17
N LEU A 125 -20.76 7.71 -7.96
CA LEU A 125 -19.51 8.26 -7.46
C LEU A 125 -18.79 9.08 -8.53
N ARG A 126 -18.80 8.64 -9.79
CA ARG A 126 -18.30 9.44 -10.93
C ARG A 126 -19.03 10.77 -11.03
N ASP A 127 -20.35 10.78 -10.89
CA ASP A 127 -21.16 12.00 -11.00
C ASP A 127 -20.87 12.95 -9.83
N VAL A 128 -20.72 12.45 -8.61
CA VAL A 128 -20.33 13.27 -7.44
C VAL A 128 -18.93 13.87 -7.62
N ILE A 129 -17.94 13.07 -8.03
CA ILE A 129 -16.57 13.55 -8.26
C ILE A 129 -16.54 14.54 -9.43
N GLY A 130 -17.21 14.20 -10.53
CA GLY A 130 -17.35 15.05 -11.71
C GLY A 130 -17.94 16.41 -11.36
N THR A 131 -19.12 16.43 -10.74
CA THR A 131 -19.77 17.70 -10.32
C THR A 131 -18.93 18.49 -9.33
N THR A 132 -18.28 17.84 -8.36
CA THR A 132 -17.41 18.52 -7.39
C THR A 132 -16.20 19.16 -8.06
N MET A 133 -15.54 18.43 -8.98
CA MET A 133 -14.40 18.96 -9.73
C MET A 133 -14.81 20.02 -10.75
N ASP A 134 -16.03 19.95 -11.28
CA ASP A 134 -16.58 20.91 -12.22
C ASP A 134 -16.80 22.29 -11.58
N VAL A 135 -17.06 22.37 -10.27
CA VAL A 135 -17.10 23.68 -9.57
C VAL A 135 -15.77 24.43 -9.70
N ALA A 136 -14.65 23.71 -9.73
CA ALA A 136 -13.32 24.30 -9.87
C ALA A 136 -12.85 24.40 -11.33
N LEU A 137 -13.14 23.39 -12.15
CA LEU A 137 -12.65 23.27 -13.54
C LEU A 137 -13.62 23.79 -14.59
N GLY A 138 -14.91 23.90 -14.26
CA GLY A 138 -15.97 24.41 -15.13
C GLY A 138 -15.70 25.82 -15.64
N PRO A 139 -15.36 26.81 -14.78
CA PRO A 139 -15.00 28.15 -15.24
C PRO A 139 -13.83 28.16 -16.23
N LEU A 140 -12.89 27.22 -16.07
CA LEU A 140 -11.75 27.07 -16.97
C LEU A 140 -12.17 26.48 -18.33
N GLY A 141 -13.14 25.55 -18.34
CA GLY A 141 -13.72 24.95 -19.53
C GLY A 141 -14.65 25.88 -20.32
N GLU A 142 -15.24 26.89 -19.68
CA GLU A 142 -16.03 27.93 -20.36
C GLU A 142 -15.14 29.00 -21.03
N MET A 143 -13.98 29.28 -20.44
CA MET A 143 -13.06 30.31 -20.94
C MET A 143 -12.08 29.80 -22.00
N LEU A 144 -11.76 28.50 -21.98
CA LEU A 144 -10.74 27.90 -22.83
C LEU A 144 -11.29 26.69 -23.58
N PRO A 145 -10.82 26.43 -24.80
CA PRO A 145 -11.18 25.21 -25.51
C PRO A 145 -10.68 23.99 -24.74
N PHE A 146 -11.43 22.89 -24.80
CA PHE A 146 -11.17 21.71 -23.99
C PHE A 146 -9.75 21.15 -24.13
N TYR A 147 -9.14 21.21 -25.32
CA TYR A 147 -7.74 20.80 -25.52
C TYR A 147 -6.74 21.61 -24.68
N ALA A 148 -7.00 22.90 -24.47
CA ALA A 148 -6.15 23.79 -23.69
C ALA A 148 -6.31 23.53 -22.19
N VAL A 149 -7.53 23.22 -21.74
CA VAL A 149 -7.78 22.76 -20.37
C VAL A 149 -6.98 21.48 -20.10
N VAL A 150 -7.02 20.49 -21.00
CA VAL A 150 -6.24 19.26 -20.87
C VAL A 150 -4.74 19.55 -20.84
N MET A 151 -4.23 20.52 -21.63
CA MET A 151 -2.83 20.91 -21.57
C MET A 151 -2.43 21.52 -20.22
N ILE A 152 -3.27 22.40 -19.66
CA ILE A 152 -3.03 23.01 -18.34
C ILE A 152 -3.04 21.92 -17.26
N LEU A 153 -4.00 21.00 -17.31
CA LEU A 153 -4.07 19.87 -16.39
C LEU A 153 -2.83 18.98 -16.51
N ALA A 154 -2.40 18.64 -17.74
CA ALA A 154 -1.20 17.83 -17.95
C ALA A 154 0.07 18.52 -17.43
N LEU A 155 0.20 19.83 -17.60
CA LEU A 155 1.30 20.62 -17.06
C LEU A 155 1.26 20.63 -15.53
N ALA A 156 0.10 20.87 -14.93
CA ALA A 156 -0.08 20.83 -13.48
C ALA A 156 0.25 19.43 -12.92
N THR A 157 -0.20 18.37 -13.61
CA THR A 157 0.12 16.98 -13.30
C THR A 157 1.60 16.70 -13.34
N GLY A 158 2.29 17.13 -14.39
CA GLY A 158 3.74 16.99 -14.45
C GLY A 158 4.44 17.75 -13.32
N LEU A 159 3.96 18.96 -12.99
CA LEU A 159 4.56 19.80 -11.97
C LEU A 159 4.42 19.19 -10.58
N TYR A 160 3.19 18.88 -10.13
CA TYR A 160 3.00 18.27 -8.82
C TYR A 160 3.62 16.88 -8.74
N SER A 161 3.61 16.10 -9.83
CA SER A 161 4.23 14.78 -9.86
C SER A 161 5.73 14.89 -9.61
N THR A 162 6.37 15.88 -10.22
CA THR A 162 7.79 16.10 -10.03
C THR A 162 8.11 16.65 -8.64
N LEU A 163 7.29 17.56 -8.12
CA LEU A 163 7.45 18.07 -6.75
C LEU A 163 7.25 16.98 -5.70
N LEU A 164 6.25 16.11 -5.87
CA LEU A 164 6.02 14.97 -4.98
C LEU A 164 7.18 13.97 -5.05
N GLN A 165 7.69 13.67 -6.24
CA GLN A 165 8.88 12.83 -6.39
C GLN A 165 10.09 13.45 -5.71
N ALA A 166 10.34 14.75 -5.89
CA ALA A 166 11.49 15.42 -5.30
C ALA A 166 11.39 15.56 -3.76
N ASN A 167 10.18 15.73 -3.22
CA ASN A 167 9.98 15.94 -1.79
C ASN A 167 9.80 14.64 -0.99
N LEU A 168 9.24 13.60 -1.60
CA LEU A 168 8.92 12.34 -0.93
C LEU A 168 9.94 11.22 -1.22
N MET A 169 10.83 11.39 -2.20
CA MET A 169 11.90 10.46 -2.49
C MET A 169 13.23 10.98 -1.96
N ASP A 170 13.91 10.16 -1.16
CA ASP A 170 15.23 10.48 -0.62
C ASP A 170 16.32 10.05 -1.62
N MET A 171 16.81 11.03 -2.38
CA MET A 171 17.83 10.80 -3.41
C MET A 171 19.18 10.40 -2.81
N ASP A 172 19.50 10.90 -1.61
CA ASP A 172 20.76 10.63 -0.93
C ASP A 172 20.81 9.16 -0.49
N LYS A 173 19.74 8.66 0.13
CA LYS A 173 19.61 7.22 0.45
C LYS A 173 19.68 6.34 -0.79
N MET A 174 19.03 6.77 -1.88
CA MET A 174 19.06 6.01 -3.13
C MET A 174 20.48 5.93 -3.71
N SER A 175 21.26 7.02 -3.66
CA SER A 175 22.65 7.02 -4.12
C SER A 175 23.57 6.15 -3.26
N ALA A 176 23.45 6.22 -1.93
CA ALA A 176 24.20 5.39 -1.00
C ALA A 176 23.89 3.89 -1.20
N TYR A 177 22.62 3.55 -1.46
CA TYR A 177 22.22 2.18 -1.77
C TYR A 177 22.79 1.69 -3.12
N GLN A 178 22.76 2.54 -4.15
CA GLN A 178 23.36 2.22 -5.44
C GLN A 178 24.87 1.97 -5.31
N GLU A 179 25.57 2.74 -4.47
CA GLU A 179 27.00 2.57 -4.20
C GLU A 179 27.28 1.26 -3.47
N ARG A 180 26.53 0.96 -2.39
CA ARG A 180 26.61 -0.33 -1.68
C ARG A 180 26.37 -1.52 -2.60
N MET A 181 25.37 -1.43 -3.46
CA MET A 181 25.04 -2.51 -4.40
C MET A 181 26.15 -2.71 -5.45
N LYS A 182 26.80 -1.64 -5.91
CA LYS A 182 27.96 -1.73 -6.81
C LYS A 182 29.17 -2.37 -6.11
N ASP A 183 29.48 -1.94 -4.89
CA ASP A 183 30.56 -2.51 -4.08
C ASP A 183 30.37 -4.01 -3.83
N ILE A 184 29.16 -4.41 -3.44
CA ILE A 184 28.78 -5.82 -3.26
C ILE A 184 28.95 -6.63 -4.56
N GLN A 185 28.58 -6.07 -5.71
CA GLN A 185 28.76 -6.74 -7.01
C GLN A 185 30.23 -6.89 -7.39
N GLU A 186 31.05 -5.88 -7.12
CA GLU A 186 32.49 -5.88 -7.38
C GLU A 186 33.20 -6.91 -6.50
N ARG A 187 32.96 -6.89 -5.17
CA ARG A 187 33.49 -7.88 -4.23
C ARG A 187 33.08 -9.31 -4.60
N ARG A 188 31.82 -9.51 -5.02
CA ARG A 188 31.35 -10.83 -5.47
C ARG A 188 32.09 -11.31 -6.70
N LYS A 189 32.39 -10.40 -7.64
CA LYS A 189 33.14 -10.73 -8.84
C LYS A 189 34.59 -11.11 -8.49
N GLU A 190 35.24 -10.34 -7.64
CA GLU A 190 36.60 -10.63 -7.16
C GLU A 190 36.68 -11.97 -6.42
N ALA A 191 35.76 -12.22 -5.48
CA ALA A 191 35.69 -13.49 -4.74
C ALA A 191 35.45 -14.69 -5.69
N LYS A 192 34.62 -14.51 -6.72
CA LYS A 192 34.38 -15.53 -7.75
C LYS A 192 35.59 -15.80 -8.63
N GLU A 193 36.35 -14.76 -8.99
CA GLU A 193 37.59 -14.88 -9.76
C GLU A 193 38.70 -15.52 -8.91
N ALA A 194 38.74 -15.24 -7.61
CA ALA A 194 39.65 -15.85 -6.64
C ALA A 194 39.27 -17.29 -6.27
N GLY A 195 38.04 -17.73 -6.55
CA GLY A 195 37.54 -19.06 -6.19
C GLY A 195 37.32 -19.25 -4.69
N ASP A 196 37.01 -18.18 -3.97
CA ASP A 196 36.76 -18.21 -2.52
C ASP A 196 35.26 -18.36 -2.23
N ASP A 197 34.82 -19.62 -2.08
CA ASP A 197 33.42 -19.95 -1.81
C ASP A 197 32.93 -19.41 -0.45
N ALA A 198 33.81 -19.30 0.55
CA ALA A 198 33.44 -18.75 1.87
C ALA A 198 33.19 -17.24 1.80
N ALA A 199 33.99 -16.50 1.03
CA ALA A 199 33.75 -15.09 0.77
C ALA A 199 32.48 -14.88 -0.06
N LEU A 200 32.18 -15.76 -1.02
CA LEU A 200 30.95 -15.69 -1.81
C LEU A 200 29.69 -15.88 -0.95
N ASP A 201 29.72 -16.82 -0.01
CA ASP A 201 28.60 -17.06 0.92
C ASP A 201 28.36 -15.85 1.84
N ALA A 202 29.44 -15.27 2.39
CA ALA A 202 29.34 -14.06 3.22
C ALA A 202 28.77 -12.86 2.44
N ILE A 203 29.20 -12.66 1.18
CA ILE A 203 28.67 -11.60 0.31
C ILE A 203 27.21 -11.86 -0.07
N GLN A 204 26.81 -13.12 -0.19
CA GLN A 204 25.42 -13.49 -0.47
C GLN A 204 24.50 -13.19 0.71
N GLU A 205 24.95 -13.41 1.94
CA GLU A 205 24.22 -13.03 3.15
C GLU A 205 24.05 -11.50 3.25
N GLU A 206 25.11 -10.74 2.95
CA GLU A 206 25.06 -9.27 2.86
C GLU A 206 24.11 -8.79 1.75
N GLN A 207 24.03 -9.51 0.61
CA GLN A 207 23.03 -9.25 -0.43
C GLN A 207 21.59 -9.49 0.07
N MET A 208 21.36 -10.51 0.90
CA MET A 208 20.04 -10.77 1.48
C MET A 208 19.64 -9.69 2.50
N ASP A 209 20.57 -9.22 3.32
CA ASP A 209 20.32 -8.11 4.25
C ASP A 209 20.01 -6.80 3.50
N ALA A 210 20.78 -6.50 2.45
CA ALA A 210 20.51 -5.38 1.55
C ALA A 210 19.15 -5.51 0.81
N MET A 211 18.67 -6.72 0.53
CA MET A 211 17.31 -6.94 0.01
C MET A 211 16.22 -6.62 1.05
N GLY A 212 16.48 -6.81 2.35
CA GLY A 212 15.60 -6.36 3.43
C GLY A 212 15.41 -4.85 3.40
N ASP A 213 16.51 -4.11 3.25
CA ASP A 213 16.51 -2.65 3.06
C ASP A 213 15.76 -2.22 1.78
N GLN A 214 15.76 -3.06 0.74
CA GLN A 214 15.02 -2.82 -0.51
C GLN A 214 13.50 -2.75 -0.30
N LEU A 215 12.93 -3.45 0.68
CA LEU A 215 11.51 -3.33 1.05
C LEU A 215 11.21 -1.96 1.68
N GLY A 216 12.13 -1.43 2.48
CA GLY A 216 12.05 -0.07 3.01
C GLY A 216 12.05 0.98 1.88
N MET A 217 12.97 0.82 0.92
CA MET A 217 13.03 1.67 -0.28
C MET A 217 11.79 1.54 -1.15
N PHE A 218 11.22 0.33 -1.30
CA PHE A 218 9.96 0.13 -2.02
C PHE A 218 8.84 0.96 -1.37
N LYS A 219 8.71 0.94 -0.05
CA LYS A 219 7.74 1.80 0.65
C LYS A 219 8.01 3.28 0.37
N GLU A 220 9.26 3.72 0.35
CA GLU A 220 9.61 5.11 0.00
C GLU A 220 9.27 5.47 -1.46
N GLN A 221 9.48 4.55 -2.42
CA GLN A 221 9.12 4.74 -3.83
C GLN A 221 7.59 4.72 -4.08
N PHE A 222 6.84 3.96 -3.28
CA PHE A 222 5.39 3.89 -3.41
C PHE A 222 4.70 5.14 -2.88
N ARG A 223 5.29 5.82 -1.90
CA ARG A 223 4.74 7.04 -1.33
C ARG A 223 4.43 8.12 -2.38
N PRO A 224 5.38 8.58 -3.22
CA PRO A 224 5.07 9.56 -4.26
C PRO A 224 4.06 9.01 -5.27
N MET A 225 4.11 7.72 -5.60
CA MET A 225 3.17 7.11 -6.55
C MET A 225 1.72 7.17 -6.05
N VAL A 226 1.48 6.84 -4.78
CA VAL A 226 0.15 6.92 -4.16
C VAL A 226 -0.38 8.34 -4.21
N TRP A 227 0.43 9.34 -3.83
CA TRP A 227 0.00 10.74 -3.87
C TRP A 227 -0.25 11.25 -5.29
N ILE A 228 0.60 10.87 -6.24
CA ILE A 228 0.39 11.18 -7.65
C ILE A 228 -0.95 10.59 -8.09
N MET A 229 -1.22 9.32 -7.80
CA MET A 229 -2.48 8.68 -8.18
C MET A 229 -3.69 9.30 -7.47
N PHE A 230 -3.56 9.63 -6.18
CA PHE A 230 -4.60 10.29 -5.39
C PHE A 230 -5.05 11.62 -6.02
N LEU A 231 -4.10 12.43 -6.51
CA LEU A 231 -4.40 13.70 -7.18
C LEU A 231 -4.84 13.51 -8.64
N THR A 232 -4.24 12.53 -9.34
CA THR A 232 -4.44 12.33 -10.77
C THR A 232 -5.79 11.65 -11.07
N ILE A 233 -6.19 10.66 -10.28
CA ILE A 233 -7.41 9.88 -10.54
C ILE A 233 -8.67 10.75 -10.57
N PRO A 234 -8.94 11.64 -9.59
CA PRO A 234 -10.09 12.53 -9.65
C PRO A 234 -10.11 13.38 -10.91
N VAL A 235 -8.96 13.93 -11.33
CA VAL A 235 -8.83 14.75 -12.55
C VAL A 235 -9.23 13.93 -13.78
N PHE A 236 -8.78 12.68 -13.87
CA PHE A 236 -9.18 11.78 -14.95
C PHE A 236 -10.66 11.39 -14.90
N LEU A 237 -11.22 11.18 -13.71
CA LEU A 237 -12.64 10.89 -13.52
C LEU A 237 -13.50 12.07 -14.00
N TRP A 238 -13.09 13.29 -13.64
CA TRP A 238 -13.73 14.50 -14.15
C TRP A 238 -13.61 14.58 -15.66
N MET A 239 -12.43 14.33 -16.24
CA MET A 239 -12.24 14.34 -17.69
C MET A 239 -13.13 13.30 -18.40
N TYR A 240 -13.27 12.11 -17.84
CA TYR A 240 -14.15 11.06 -18.34
C TYR A 240 -15.64 11.49 -18.28
N TRP A 241 -16.05 12.12 -17.19
CA TRP A 241 -17.38 12.68 -16.98
C TRP A 241 -17.68 13.87 -17.90
N ALA A 242 -16.72 14.78 -18.09
CA ALA A 242 -16.81 15.96 -18.94
C ALA A 242 -16.93 15.59 -20.42
N ILE A 243 -16.11 14.65 -20.89
CA ILE A 243 -16.11 14.16 -22.28
C ILE A 243 -17.36 13.29 -22.56
N GLY A 244 -17.97 12.70 -21.53
CA GLY A 244 -19.10 11.81 -21.70
C GLY A 244 -18.69 10.45 -22.30
N VAL A 245 -17.54 9.91 -21.90
CA VAL A 245 -17.07 8.60 -22.38
C VAL A 245 -17.87 7.49 -21.68
N GLY A 246 -18.34 6.47 -22.40
CA GLY A 246 -18.99 5.27 -21.83
C GLY A 246 -20.49 5.12 -22.12
N GLN A 247 -20.99 3.87 -22.03
CA GLN A 247 -22.42 3.59 -22.19
C GLN A 247 -23.18 4.30 -21.06
N ASN A 248 -24.01 5.30 -21.40
CA ASN A 248 -24.79 6.17 -20.49
C ASN A 248 -24.11 7.43 -19.95
N ALA A 249 -23.06 7.95 -20.60
CA ALA A 249 -22.47 9.24 -20.27
C ALA A 249 -22.89 10.31 -21.30
N THR A 250 -23.39 11.45 -20.82
CA THR A 250 -23.64 12.66 -21.62
C THR A 250 -22.42 13.56 -21.53
N ALA A 251 -22.02 14.19 -22.64
CA ALA A 251 -21.00 15.24 -22.58
C ALA A 251 -21.57 16.44 -21.84
N HIS A 252 -20.92 16.86 -20.76
CA HIS A 252 -21.35 17.98 -19.92
C HIS A 252 -20.65 19.29 -20.30
N VAL A 253 -19.56 19.20 -21.07
CA VAL A 253 -18.76 20.34 -21.54
C VAL A 253 -18.87 20.44 -23.06
N PRO A 254 -18.92 21.64 -23.66
CA PRO A 254 -18.84 21.79 -25.12
C PRO A 254 -17.48 21.24 -25.63
N LEU A 255 -17.55 20.18 -26.42
CA LEU A 255 -16.37 19.51 -26.99
C LEU A 255 -16.20 19.93 -28.45
N ASP A 256 -15.40 20.96 -28.69
CA ASP A 256 -14.95 21.27 -30.05
C ASP A 256 -14.08 20.12 -30.60
N PRO A 257 -14.20 19.79 -31.89
CA PRO A 257 -13.42 18.72 -32.50
C PRO A 257 -11.92 19.01 -32.42
N LEU A 258 -11.16 17.99 -32.02
CA LEU A 258 -9.70 18.07 -31.92
C LEU A 258 -9.10 17.99 -33.33
N VAL A 259 -8.15 18.88 -33.66
CA VAL A 259 -7.44 18.83 -34.94
C VAL A 259 -6.11 18.08 -34.77
N LEU A 260 -6.03 16.87 -35.32
CA LEU A 260 -4.79 16.08 -35.32
C LEU A 260 -3.98 16.33 -36.60
N PRO A 261 -2.65 16.47 -36.50
CA PRO A 261 -1.79 16.86 -37.63
C PRO A 261 -1.79 15.86 -38.81
N LEU A 262 -2.15 14.60 -38.57
CA LEU A 262 -2.17 13.54 -39.60
C LEU A 262 -3.58 13.10 -40.01
N ARG A 263 -4.63 13.52 -39.30
CA ARG A 263 -6.00 13.00 -39.47
C ARG A 263 -7.06 14.09 -39.66
N GLY A 264 -6.73 15.35 -39.35
CA GLY A 264 -7.68 16.45 -39.41
C GLY A 264 -8.58 16.51 -38.17
N GLN A 265 -9.81 17.01 -38.33
CA GLN A 265 -10.78 17.15 -37.24
C GLN A 265 -11.31 15.77 -36.82
N VAL A 266 -11.17 15.44 -35.55
CA VAL A 266 -11.69 14.20 -34.94
C VAL A 266 -12.50 14.53 -33.69
N ALA A 267 -13.53 13.73 -33.42
CA ALA A 267 -14.26 13.84 -32.16
C ALA A 267 -13.44 13.24 -31.01
N TRP A 268 -13.63 13.74 -29.78
CA TRP A 268 -12.87 13.30 -28.61
C TRP A 268 -13.02 11.80 -28.31
N THR A 269 -14.20 11.24 -28.57
CA THR A 269 -14.52 9.81 -28.37
C THR A 269 -14.22 8.95 -29.59
N GLU A 270 -13.78 9.55 -30.70
CA GLU A 270 -13.46 8.82 -31.92
C GLU A 270 -12.18 7.99 -31.74
N SER A 271 -12.21 6.76 -32.25
CA SER A 271 -11.04 5.89 -32.28
C SER A 271 -10.04 6.36 -33.35
N VAL A 272 -8.88 6.82 -32.91
CA VAL A 272 -7.83 7.39 -33.79
C VAL A 272 -6.79 6.33 -34.15
N ILE A 273 -6.34 5.56 -33.16
CA ILE A 273 -5.31 4.52 -33.31
C ILE A 273 -5.84 3.21 -32.71
N GLY A 274 -6.36 2.31 -33.56
CA GLY A 274 -6.95 1.06 -33.08
C GLY A 274 -8.15 1.30 -32.14
N PRO A 275 -8.21 0.68 -30.94
CA PRO A 275 -9.26 0.93 -29.95
C PRO A 275 -9.04 2.20 -29.11
N ILE A 276 -7.96 2.95 -29.35
CA ILE A 276 -7.57 4.11 -28.54
C ILE A 276 -8.30 5.37 -29.06
N GLN A 277 -9.03 6.01 -28.16
CA GLN A 277 -9.82 7.22 -28.44
C GLN A 277 -8.96 8.48 -28.50
N ALA A 278 -9.40 9.49 -29.25
CA ALA A 278 -8.67 10.74 -29.48
C ALA A 278 -8.25 11.44 -28.19
N TRP A 279 -9.12 11.46 -27.17
CA TRP A 279 -8.82 12.07 -25.88
C TRP A 279 -7.64 11.41 -25.17
N ILE A 280 -7.51 10.09 -25.25
CA ILE A 280 -6.40 9.34 -24.66
C ILE A 280 -5.11 9.69 -25.39
N VAL A 281 -5.15 9.74 -26.73
CA VAL A 281 -4.00 10.10 -27.55
C VAL A 281 -3.52 11.52 -27.23
N TRP A 282 -4.44 12.47 -27.13
CA TRP A 282 -4.13 13.85 -26.79
C TRP A 282 -3.55 13.97 -25.39
N TYR A 283 -4.21 13.37 -24.39
CA TYR A 283 -3.71 13.34 -23.02
C TYR A 283 -2.32 12.73 -22.95
N PHE A 284 -2.09 11.59 -23.60
CA PHE A 284 -0.79 10.91 -23.61
C PHE A 284 0.29 11.78 -24.25
N LEU A 285 -0.01 12.42 -25.39
CA LEU A 285 0.92 13.32 -26.08
C LEU A 285 1.30 14.51 -25.20
N CYS A 286 0.32 15.16 -24.57
CA CYS A 286 0.56 16.25 -23.62
C CYS A 286 1.34 15.77 -22.40
N SER A 287 0.89 14.68 -21.75
CA SER A 287 1.53 14.13 -20.54
C SER A 287 2.99 13.73 -20.81
N MET A 288 3.27 13.05 -21.92
CA MET A 288 4.62 12.66 -22.30
C MET A 288 5.47 13.89 -22.61
N GLY A 289 4.95 14.83 -23.41
CA GLY A 289 5.65 16.07 -23.75
C GLY A 289 6.01 16.90 -22.52
N PHE A 290 5.06 17.16 -21.64
CA PHE A 290 5.27 17.93 -20.42
C PHE A 290 6.18 17.20 -19.43
N THR A 291 6.05 15.88 -19.28
CA THR A 291 6.96 15.11 -18.42
C THR A 291 8.40 15.26 -18.87
N GLN A 292 8.66 15.22 -20.19
CA GLN A 292 10.02 15.40 -20.73
C GLN A 292 10.54 16.83 -20.52
N ILE A 293 9.69 17.84 -20.77
CA ILE A 293 10.04 19.25 -20.55
C ILE A 293 10.38 19.49 -19.08
N ILE A 294 9.55 18.99 -18.16
CA ILE A 294 9.70 19.21 -16.73
C ILE A 294 10.95 18.51 -16.21
N ARG A 295 11.17 17.24 -16.56
CA ARG A 295 12.40 16.49 -16.21
C ARG A 295 13.65 17.22 -16.67
N LYS A 296 13.65 17.69 -17.92
CA LYS A 296 14.80 18.42 -18.48
C LYS A 296 14.99 19.80 -17.86
N SER A 297 13.92 20.49 -17.51
CA SER A 297 13.98 21.82 -16.88
C SER A 297 14.45 21.78 -15.43
N LEU A 298 14.12 20.71 -14.70
CA LEU A 298 14.49 20.55 -13.29
C LEU A 298 15.80 19.77 -13.11
N ASN A 299 16.45 19.38 -14.21
CA ASN A 299 17.70 18.59 -14.22
C ASN A 299 17.67 17.39 -13.26
N ILE A 300 16.51 16.74 -13.16
CA ILE A 300 16.35 15.56 -12.31
C ILE A 300 16.71 14.35 -13.18
N ASP A 301 18.00 13.99 -13.16
CA ASP A 301 18.48 12.73 -13.70
C ASP A 301 18.03 11.59 -12.77
N ILE A 302 16.86 11.01 -13.05
CA ILE A 302 16.39 9.77 -12.42
C ILE A 302 16.88 8.54 -13.21
N SER A 303 17.65 8.74 -14.28
CA SER A 303 18.29 7.64 -14.99
C SER A 303 19.62 7.37 -14.31
N PRO A 304 19.86 6.17 -13.73
CA PRO A 304 21.22 5.80 -13.38
C PRO A 304 22.04 5.93 -14.66
N THR A 305 23.11 6.71 -14.62
CA THR A 305 24.13 6.69 -15.66
C THR A 305 24.57 5.24 -15.83
N THR A 306 24.05 4.60 -16.88
CA THR A 306 24.60 3.34 -17.38
C THR A 306 26.00 3.66 -17.87
N SER A 307 26.98 3.48 -17.00
CA SER A 307 28.39 3.36 -17.34
C SER A 307 28.76 1.89 -17.32
#